data_AF-A0A9E5BH67-F1
#
_entry.id   AF-A0A9E5BH67-F1
#
_cell.length_a   1.000
_cell.length_b   1.000
_cell.length_c   1.000
_cell.angle_alpha   90.00
_cell.angle_beta   90.00
_cell.angle_gamma   90.00
#
_symmetry.space_group_name_H-M   'P 1'
#
loop_
_entity.id
_entity.type
_entity.pdbx_description
1 polymer ?
#
loop_
_entity_poly.entity_id
_entity_poly.type
_entity_poly.pdbx_seq_one_letter_code
_entity_poly.pdbx_strand_id
1 'polypeptide(L)'
;MNPELPFYREDIALKNAIRTPANAKPRFNWRESLPAAAAGAAPVPAIAGFDHGRIAEIVGTALTDLLLSREITDIFTEQNRNFVAAVAKQVSESVSDLVLKTDGLVTEAQIIPIIEQALIQHNRHDVAKSLVCSSGYISTPGSVEVKARLMRRNHQIVPWNQSKIDIAI
;
A
#
# COMPACT_ATOMS: atom_id res chain seq x y z
N MET A 1 -1.89 26.98 -7.51
CA MET A 1 -2.09 25.57 -7.88
C MET A 1 -3.57 25.44 -8.23
N ASN A 2 -3.91 25.20 -9.49
CA ASN A 2 -5.30 25.09 -9.93
C ASN A 2 -5.92 23.80 -9.34
N PRO A 3 -6.96 23.89 -8.50
CA PRO A 3 -7.63 22.73 -7.90
C PRO A 3 -8.53 21.95 -8.87
N GLU A 4 -8.53 22.33 -10.15
CA GLU A 4 -9.44 21.86 -11.21
C GLU A 4 -8.88 20.70 -12.03
N LEU A 5 -7.67 20.20 -11.75
CA LEU A 5 -7.13 19.03 -12.44
C LEU A 5 -7.67 17.73 -11.80
N PRO A 6 -8.34 16.84 -12.56
CA PRO A 6 -8.99 15.64 -12.01
C PRO A 6 -8.01 14.74 -11.24
N PHE A 7 -6.78 14.59 -11.74
CA PHE A 7 -5.72 13.81 -11.09
C PHE A 7 -5.32 14.32 -9.70
N TYR A 8 -5.39 15.63 -9.47
CA TYR A 8 -5.04 16.23 -8.18
C TYR A 8 -6.13 15.95 -7.13
N ARG A 9 -7.40 16.01 -7.54
CA ARG A 9 -8.53 15.66 -6.66
C ARG A 9 -8.49 14.18 -6.26
N GLU A 10 -8.22 13.29 -7.20
CA GLU A 10 -8.12 11.85 -6.93
C GLU A 10 -6.98 11.55 -5.95
N ASP A 11 -5.82 12.20 -6.11
CA ASP A 11 -4.68 12.02 -5.20
C ASP A 11 -4.96 12.53 -3.78
N ILE A 12 -5.70 13.64 -3.65
CA ILE A 12 -6.16 14.15 -2.35
C ILE A 12 -7.16 13.16 -1.72
N ALA A 13 -8.12 12.67 -2.49
CA ALA A 13 -9.11 11.71 -2.03
C ALA A 13 -8.44 10.42 -1.54
N LEU A 14 -7.43 9.93 -2.27
CA LEU A 14 -6.64 8.77 -1.89
C LEU A 14 -5.88 8.99 -0.59
N LYS A 15 -5.21 10.14 -0.44
CA LYS A 15 -4.51 10.50 0.80
C LYS A 15 -5.46 10.59 1.99
N ASN A 16 -6.68 11.11 1.78
CA ASN A 16 -7.69 11.16 2.81
C ASN A 16 -8.20 9.76 3.18
N ALA A 17 -8.46 8.91 2.18
CA ALA A 17 -8.86 7.52 2.38
C ALA A 17 -7.81 6.76 3.19
N ILE A 18 -6.52 6.89 2.87
CA ILE A 18 -5.42 6.25 3.61
C ILE A 18 -5.39 6.73 5.08
N ARG A 19 -5.60 8.02 5.32
CA ARG A 19 -5.61 8.63 6.67
C ARG A 19 -6.82 8.27 7.52
N THR A 20 -7.92 7.85 6.90
CA THR A 20 -9.12 7.45 7.63
C THR A 20 -8.76 6.30 8.59
N PRO A 21 -9.11 6.40 9.89
CA PRO A 21 -8.75 5.37 10.85
C PRO A 21 -9.46 4.04 10.52
N ALA A 22 -8.80 2.92 10.85
CA ALA A 22 -9.27 1.58 10.47
C ALA A 22 -10.66 1.20 11.02
N ASN A 23 -11.16 1.90 12.04
CA ASN A 23 -12.51 1.72 12.59
C ASN A 23 -13.60 2.36 11.72
N ALA A 24 -13.26 3.38 10.93
CA ALA A 24 -14.19 4.09 10.04
C ALA A 24 -14.15 3.54 8.60
N LYS A 25 -13.27 2.57 8.32
CA LYS A 25 -13.18 1.89 7.03
C LYS A 25 -14.00 0.60 7.03
N PRO A 26 -14.58 0.22 5.87
CA PRO A 26 -15.18 -1.10 5.72
C PRO A 26 -14.11 -2.18 5.90
N ARG A 27 -14.33 -3.08 6.88
CA ARG A 27 -13.38 -4.14 7.22
C ARG A 27 -13.74 -5.39 6.44
N PHE A 28 -12.75 -5.95 5.74
CA PHE A 28 -12.88 -7.21 5.05
C PHE A 28 -11.63 -8.05 5.27
N ASN A 29 -11.83 -9.34 5.51
CA ASN A 29 -10.75 -10.27 5.71
C ASN A 29 -10.23 -10.75 4.35
N TRP A 30 -9.30 -10.00 3.75
CA TRP A 30 -8.68 -10.35 2.47
C TRP A 30 -7.90 -11.67 2.50
N ARG A 31 -7.67 -12.28 3.66
CA ARG A 31 -7.13 -13.64 3.73
C ARG A 31 -8.12 -14.68 3.20
N GLU A 32 -9.41 -14.44 3.35
CA GLU A 32 -10.48 -15.35 2.90
C GLU A 32 -10.66 -15.34 1.38
N SER A 33 -10.08 -14.38 0.66
CA SER A 33 -10.06 -14.43 -0.81
C SER A 33 -9.05 -15.43 -1.37
N LEU A 34 -8.17 -15.99 -0.52
CA LEU A 34 -7.23 -17.02 -0.94
C LEU A 34 -7.92 -18.40 -0.99
N PRO A 35 -7.61 -19.25 -1.96
CA PRO A 35 -8.05 -20.63 -1.94
C PRO A 35 -7.52 -21.32 -0.67
N ALA A 36 -8.28 -22.25 -0.09
CA ALA A 36 -7.94 -22.90 1.18
C ALA A 36 -6.53 -23.53 1.20
N ALA A 37 -6.05 -23.99 0.04
CA ALA A 37 -4.69 -24.51 -0.14
C ALA A 37 -3.58 -23.45 0.03
N ALA A 38 -3.86 -22.19 -0.30
CA ALA A 38 -2.93 -21.07 -0.11
C ALA A 38 -3.05 -20.43 1.28
N ALA A 39 -4.21 -20.55 1.95
CA ALA A 39 -4.41 -20.04 3.31
C ALA A 39 -3.73 -20.91 4.39
N GLY A 40 -3.47 -22.18 4.09
CA GLY A 40 -2.70 -23.10 4.94
C GLY A 40 -1.30 -23.42 4.40
N ALA A 41 -0.84 -22.71 3.36
CA ALA A 41 0.52 -22.86 2.87
C ALA A 41 1.50 -22.48 3.97
N ALA A 42 2.56 -23.27 4.15
CA ALA A 42 3.62 -22.92 5.09
C ALA A 42 4.16 -21.52 4.75
N PRO A 43 4.52 -20.70 5.76
CA PRO A 43 5.11 -19.39 5.50
C PRO A 43 6.26 -19.56 4.51
N VAL A 44 6.36 -18.65 3.54
CA VAL A 44 7.41 -18.70 2.52
C VAL A 44 8.74 -18.83 3.29
N PRO A 45 9.46 -19.97 3.17
CA PRO A 45 10.35 -20.48 4.23
C PRO A 45 11.58 -19.62 4.54
N ALA A 46 11.74 -18.49 3.85
CA ALA A 46 12.88 -17.58 3.97
C ALA A 46 12.51 -16.19 4.51
N ILE A 47 11.28 -15.96 4.96
CA ILE A 47 10.90 -14.67 5.55
C ILE A 47 10.19 -14.92 6.87
N ALA A 48 10.84 -14.54 7.98
CA ALA A 48 10.22 -14.56 9.30
C ALA A 48 9.03 -13.59 9.34
N GLY A 49 7.82 -14.11 9.13
CA GLY A 49 6.56 -13.38 9.31
C GLY A 49 5.80 -12.98 8.04
N PHE A 50 6.29 -13.31 6.84
CA PHE A 50 5.52 -13.06 5.60
C PHE A 50 4.89 -14.34 5.07
N ASP A 51 3.56 -14.33 5.07
CA ASP A 51 2.71 -15.42 4.60
C ASP A 51 1.83 -14.92 3.45
N HIS A 52 1.32 -15.83 2.62
CA HIS A 52 0.39 -15.53 1.51
C HIS A 52 -0.79 -14.68 1.99
N GLY A 53 -1.31 -14.97 3.18
CA GLY A 53 -2.38 -14.19 3.81
C GLY A 53 -1.98 -12.74 4.11
N ARG A 54 -0.71 -12.49 4.48
CA ARG A 54 -0.21 -11.14 4.73
C ARG A 54 -0.07 -10.33 3.44
N ILE A 55 0.38 -10.97 2.35
CA ILE A 55 0.42 -10.33 1.02
C ILE A 55 -1.01 -9.94 0.58
N ALA A 56 -1.96 -10.86 0.70
CA ALA A 56 -3.36 -10.60 0.35
C ALA A 56 -3.97 -9.46 1.17
N GLU A 57 -3.65 -9.38 2.46
CA GLU A 57 -4.09 -8.29 3.34
C GLU A 57 -3.53 -6.93 2.89
N ILE A 58 -2.25 -6.85 2.53
CA ILE A 58 -1.61 -5.60 2.08
C ILE A 58 -2.23 -5.12 0.76
N VAL A 59 -2.32 -6.02 -0.22
CA VAL A 59 -2.90 -5.70 -1.55
C VAL A 59 -4.37 -5.34 -1.42
N GLY A 60 -5.14 -6.10 -0.64
CA GLY A 60 -6.56 -5.86 -0.41
C GLY A 60 -6.83 -4.54 0.33
N THR A 61 -5.98 -4.18 1.29
CA THR A 61 -6.07 -2.87 1.97
C THR A 61 -5.80 -1.72 1.00
N ALA A 62 -4.76 -1.82 0.18
CA ALA A 62 -4.46 -0.82 -0.85
C ALA A 62 -5.59 -0.67 -1.88
N LEU A 63 -6.22 -1.79 -2.28
CA LEU A 63 -7.38 -1.80 -3.16
C LEU A 63 -8.60 -1.15 -2.48
N THR A 64 -8.83 -1.46 -1.20
CA THR A 64 -9.93 -0.88 -0.41
C THR A 64 -9.77 0.64 -0.31
N ASP A 65 -8.57 1.13 -0.02
CA ASP A 65 -8.28 2.56 0.06
C ASP A 65 -8.49 3.28 -1.28
N LEU A 66 -8.11 2.63 -2.39
CA LEU A 66 -8.34 3.16 -3.73
C LEU A 66 -9.83 3.24 -4.05
N LEU A 67 -10.60 2.17 -3.83
CA LEU A 67 -12.02 2.13 -4.14
C LEU A 67 -12.82 3.09 -3.24
N LEU A 68 -12.42 3.22 -1.97
CA LEU A 68 -12.99 4.21 -1.06
C LEU A 68 -12.73 5.65 -1.54
N SER A 69 -11.54 5.95 -2.04
CA SER A 69 -11.23 7.28 -2.60
C SER A 69 -12.04 7.64 -3.85
N ARG A 70 -12.54 6.61 -4.55
CA ARG A 70 -13.40 6.75 -5.74
C ARG A 70 -14.89 6.71 -5.41
N GLU A 71 -15.24 6.69 -4.12
CA GLU A 71 -16.62 6.61 -3.64
C GLU A 71 -17.36 5.34 -4.13
N ILE A 72 -16.62 4.27 -4.44
CA ILE A 72 -17.19 3.00 -4.88
C ILE A 72 -17.60 2.20 -3.64
N THR A 73 -18.88 1.89 -3.51
CA THR A 73 -19.44 1.13 -2.38
C THR A 73 -19.29 -0.38 -2.52
N ASP A 74 -19.22 -0.89 -3.76
CA ASP A 74 -19.08 -2.31 -4.04
C ASP A 74 -17.60 -2.73 -4.11
N ILE A 75 -17.00 -2.86 -2.93
CA ILE A 75 -15.56 -3.12 -2.76
C ILE A 75 -15.26 -4.63 -2.78
N PHE A 76 -16.15 -5.46 -2.23
CA PHE A 76 -15.88 -6.85 -1.91
C PHE A 76 -16.44 -7.85 -2.92
N THR A 77 -16.38 -7.48 -4.20
CA THR A 77 -16.82 -8.30 -5.33
C THR A 77 -15.95 -9.54 -5.53
N GLU A 78 -16.50 -10.56 -6.18
CA GLU A 78 -15.75 -11.76 -6.55
C GLU A 78 -14.57 -11.42 -7.48
N GLN A 79 -14.75 -10.47 -8.38
CA GLN A 79 -13.69 -9.98 -9.26
C GLN A 79 -12.50 -9.43 -8.46
N ASN A 80 -12.76 -8.61 -7.43
CA ASN A 80 -11.72 -8.04 -6.58
C ASN A 80 -11.01 -9.10 -5.73
N ARG A 81 -11.76 -10.10 -5.23
CA ARG A 81 -11.19 -11.25 -4.51
C ARG A 81 -10.26 -12.08 -5.40
N ASN A 82 -10.73 -12.42 -6.60
CA ASN A 82 -9.94 -13.18 -7.59
C ASN A 82 -8.68 -12.41 -8.00
N PHE A 83 -8.79 -11.09 -8.14
CA PHE A 83 -7.63 -10.22 -8.40
C PHE A 83 -6.60 -10.27 -7.27
N VAL A 84 -7.02 -10.08 -6.01
CA VAL A 84 -6.12 -10.14 -4.86
C VAL A 84 -5.46 -11.51 -4.75
N ALA A 85 -6.20 -12.59 -4.98
CA ALA A 85 -5.67 -13.95 -4.97
C ALA A 85 -4.62 -14.20 -6.08
N ALA A 86 -4.89 -13.70 -7.29
CA ALA A 86 -3.95 -13.82 -8.42
C ALA A 86 -2.63 -13.09 -8.14
N VAL A 87 -2.70 -11.84 -7.65
CA VAL A 87 -1.52 -11.05 -7.28
C VAL A 87 -0.76 -11.73 -6.15
N ALA A 88 -1.45 -12.19 -5.10
CA ALA A 88 -0.80 -12.86 -3.96
C ALA A 88 -0.05 -14.12 -4.39
N LYS A 89 -0.64 -14.91 -5.31
CA LYS A 89 0.02 -16.08 -5.90
C LYS A 89 1.29 -15.67 -6.66
N GLN A 90 1.19 -14.69 -7.56
CA GLN A 90 2.34 -14.24 -8.35
C GLN A 90 3.48 -13.69 -7.48
N VAL A 91 3.15 -12.91 -6.46
CA VAL A 91 4.14 -12.39 -5.50
C VAL A 91 4.82 -13.55 -4.78
N SER A 92 4.07 -14.57 -4.36
CA SER A 92 4.67 -15.71 -3.68
C SER A 92 5.64 -16.52 -4.55
N GLU A 93 5.34 -16.66 -5.85
CA GLU A 93 6.25 -17.27 -6.83
C GLU A 93 7.52 -16.42 -6.98
N SER A 94 7.35 -15.10 -7.14
CA SER A 94 8.46 -14.15 -7.29
C SER A 94 9.37 -14.10 -6.05
N VAL A 95 8.78 -14.18 -4.85
CA VAL A 95 9.52 -14.27 -3.59
C VAL A 95 10.28 -15.59 -3.53
N SER A 96 9.64 -16.71 -3.88
CA SER A 96 10.30 -18.02 -3.89
C SER A 96 11.51 -18.05 -4.82
N ASP A 97 11.39 -17.42 -5.99
CA ASP A 97 12.51 -17.27 -6.93
C ASP A 97 13.65 -16.41 -6.38
N LEU A 98 13.33 -15.33 -5.65
CA LEU A 98 14.34 -14.49 -5.00
C LEU A 98 15.05 -15.22 -3.86
N VAL A 99 14.30 -16.00 -3.07
CA VAL A 99 14.86 -16.83 -2.01
C VAL A 99 15.89 -17.81 -2.54
N LEU A 100 15.62 -18.43 -3.69
CA LEU A 100 16.56 -19.32 -4.38
C LEU A 100 17.82 -18.59 -4.88
N LYS A 101 17.69 -17.31 -5.25
CA LYS A 101 18.81 -16.49 -5.75
C LYS A 101 19.65 -15.86 -4.65
N THR A 102 19.06 -15.58 -3.49
CA THR A 102 19.66 -14.80 -2.40
C THR A 102 19.98 -15.65 -1.16
N ASP A 103 20.02 -16.98 -1.32
CA ASP A 103 20.36 -17.95 -0.25
C ASP A 103 19.51 -17.75 1.03
N GLY A 104 18.23 -17.40 0.86
CA GLY A 104 17.28 -17.24 1.96
C GLY A 104 17.25 -15.88 2.68
N LEU A 105 18.02 -14.88 2.26
CA LEU A 105 18.03 -13.55 2.89
C LEU A 105 17.10 -12.55 2.17
N VAL A 106 15.79 -12.65 2.41
CA VAL A 106 14.82 -11.67 1.93
C VAL A 106 14.34 -10.78 3.08
N THR A 107 14.64 -9.48 3.00
CA THR A 107 14.21 -8.48 3.99
C THR A 107 12.80 -7.97 3.68
N GLU A 108 12.04 -7.57 4.72
CA GLU A 108 10.70 -6.97 4.57
C GLU A 108 10.68 -5.77 3.59
N ALA A 109 11.74 -4.96 3.57
CA ALA A 109 11.89 -3.83 2.66
C ALA A 109 11.87 -4.21 1.17
N GLN A 110 12.23 -5.45 0.82
CA GLN A 110 12.24 -5.93 -0.56
C GLN A 110 10.84 -6.38 -1.01
N ILE A 111 9.91 -6.62 -0.09
CA ILE A 111 8.61 -7.21 -0.39
C ILE A 111 7.66 -6.20 -1.03
N ILE A 112 7.65 -4.96 -0.54
CA ILE A 112 6.84 -3.88 -1.11
C ILE A 112 7.15 -3.66 -2.62
N PRO A 113 8.42 -3.54 -3.04
CA PRO A 113 8.79 -3.50 -4.46
C PRO A 113 8.33 -4.71 -5.27
N ILE A 114 8.38 -5.92 -4.71
CA ILE A 114 7.93 -7.14 -5.40
C ILE A 114 6.41 -7.10 -5.61
N ILE A 115 5.66 -6.68 -4.60
CA ILE A 115 4.21 -6.50 -4.71
C ILE A 115 3.89 -5.42 -5.74
N GLU A 116 4.60 -4.29 -5.72
CA GLU A 116 4.44 -3.21 -6.70
C GLU A 116 4.68 -3.72 -8.13
N GLN A 117 5.77 -4.46 -8.36
CA GLN A 117 6.08 -5.05 -9.65
C GLN A 117 4.99 -6.03 -10.12
N ALA A 118 4.44 -6.85 -9.21
CA ALA A 118 3.33 -7.74 -9.55
C ALA A 118 2.06 -6.95 -9.93
N LEU A 119 1.74 -5.89 -9.20
CA LEU A 119 0.59 -5.02 -9.53
C LEU A 119 0.76 -4.31 -10.88
N ILE A 120 1.97 -3.90 -11.22
CA ILE A 120 2.32 -3.32 -12.52
C ILE A 120 2.14 -4.34 -13.64
N GLN A 121 2.58 -5.59 -13.46
CA GLN A 121 2.40 -6.65 -14.44
C GLN A 121 0.93 -6.99 -14.70
N HIS A 122 0.08 -6.86 -13.68
CA HIS A 122 -1.37 -6.98 -13.81
C HIS A 122 -2.07 -5.72 -14.36
N ASN A 123 -1.32 -4.71 -14.82
CA ASN A 123 -1.83 -3.44 -15.35
C ASN A 123 -2.71 -2.67 -14.33
N ARG A 124 -2.43 -2.81 -13.03
CA ARG A 124 -3.14 -2.14 -11.92
C ARG A 124 -2.27 -1.08 -11.26
N HIS A 125 -1.85 -0.11 -12.05
CA HIS A 125 -1.02 1.01 -11.62
C HIS A 125 -1.65 1.83 -10.50
N ASP A 126 -2.97 2.03 -10.52
CA ASP A 126 -3.67 2.81 -9.49
C ASP A 126 -3.60 2.15 -8.11
N VAL A 127 -3.67 0.81 -8.06
CA VAL A 127 -3.54 0.04 -6.82
C VAL A 127 -2.09 0.06 -6.33
N ALA A 128 -1.13 -0.06 -7.25
CA ALA A 128 0.29 0.09 -6.93
C ALA A 128 0.59 1.47 -6.33
N LYS A 129 0.03 2.53 -6.92
CA LYS A 129 0.13 3.91 -6.41
C LYS A 129 -0.46 4.02 -5.00
N SER A 130 -1.64 3.46 -4.75
CA SER A 130 -2.27 3.40 -3.41
C SER A 130 -1.38 2.70 -2.38
N LEU A 131 -0.74 1.59 -2.76
CA LEU A 131 0.18 0.85 -1.92
C LEU A 131 1.43 1.67 -1.58
N VAL A 132 2.03 2.36 -2.55
CA VAL A 132 3.19 3.23 -2.30
C VAL A 132 2.81 4.43 -1.41
N CYS A 133 1.64 5.05 -1.66
CA CYS A 133 1.15 6.15 -0.82
C CYS A 133 0.91 5.72 0.63
N SER A 134 0.40 4.50 0.86
CA SER A 134 0.20 3.97 2.22
C SER A 134 1.52 3.56 2.88
N SER A 135 2.44 2.92 2.14
CA SER A 135 3.77 2.55 2.63
C SER A 135 4.62 3.78 3.02
N GLY A 136 4.60 4.83 2.19
CA GLY A 136 5.27 6.10 2.47
C GLY A 136 4.67 6.86 3.67
N TYR A 137 3.40 6.61 3.99
CA TYR A 137 2.77 7.13 5.21
C TYR A 137 3.14 6.31 6.46
N ILE A 138 3.30 4.99 6.32
CA ILE A 138 3.70 4.09 7.40
C ILE A 138 5.21 4.24 7.71
N SER A 139 6.00 4.69 6.73
CA SER A 139 7.45 4.83 6.85
C SER A 139 7.89 6.26 7.19
N THR A 140 7.84 6.61 8.47
CA THR A 140 9.00 7.25 9.11
C THR A 140 9.09 6.91 10.60
N PRO A 141 9.24 5.63 10.98
CA PRO A 141 9.65 5.31 12.36
C PRO A 141 11.05 5.90 12.56
N GLY A 142 11.13 6.99 13.33
CA GLY A 142 12.35 7.80 13.48
C GLY A 142 12.29 9.20 12.89
N SER A 143 11.13 9.64 12.37
CA SER A 143 10.95 11.07 12.11
C SER A 143 11.05 11.83 13.43
N VAL A 144 12.17 12.53 13.61
CA VAL A 144 12.28 13.55 14.64
C VAL A 144 11.15 14.53 14.39
N GLU A 145 10.18 14.62 15.31
CA GLU A 145 9.16 15.66 15.25
C GLU A 145 9.85 17.02 15.27
N VAL A 146 10.07 17.60 14.09
CA VAL A 146 10.63 18.94 13.98
C VAL A 146 9.53 19.91 14.40
N LYS A 147 9.57 20.33 15.67
CA LYS A 147 8.73 21.40 16.21
C LYS A 147 9.25 22.76 15.73
N ALA A 148 9.18 23.01 14.43
CA ALA A 148 9.52 24.29 13.83
C ALA A 148 8.25 25.04 13.37
N ARG A 149 8.36 26.36 13.25
CA ARG A 149 7.35 27.22 12.64
C ARG A 149 7.96 27.88 11.42
N LEU A 150 7.24 27.85 10.30
CA LEU A 150 7.66 28.46 9.03
C LEU A 150 6.99 29.82 8.88
N MET A 151 7.78 30.84 8.54
CA MET A 151 7.26 32.15 8.14
C MET A 151 7.12 32.20 6.61
N ARG A 152 5.91 32.46 6.12
CA ARG A 152 5.63 32.61 4.69
C ARG A 152 6.04 34.01 4.21
N ARG A 153 6.12 34.20 2.87
CA ARG A 153 6.39 35.52 2.26
C ARG A 153 5.37 36.61 2.62
N ASN A 154 4.15 36.20 2.97
CA ASN A 154 3.09 37.08 3.45
C ASN A 154 3.12 37.30 4.98
N HIS A 155 4.25 37.00 5.64
CA HIS A 155 4.46 37.14 7.09
C HIS A 155 3.58 36.23 7.97
N GLN A 156 2.85 35.28 7.39
CA GLN A 156 2.08 34.30 8.18
C GLN A 156 2.98 33.22 8.75
N ILE A 157 2.81 32.93 10.05
CA ILE A 157 3.49 31.84 10.75
C ILE A 157 2.61 30.60 10.67
N VAL A 158 3.15 29.50 10.13
CA VAL A 158 2.44 28.24 9.95
C VAL A 158 3.27 27.11 10.57
N PRO A 159 2.63 26.13 11.23
CA PRO A 159 3.36 24.97 11.75
C PRO A 159 4.10 24.23 10.64
N TRP A 160 5.29 23.73 10.97
CA TRP A 160 6.04 22.82 10.10
C TRP A 160 5.17 21.63 9.70
N ASN A 161 5.09 21.36 8.40
CA ASN A 161 4.40 20.19 7.87
C ASN A 161 5.42 19.38 7.08
N GLN A 162 5.89 18.31 7.69
CA GLN A 162 6.93 17.45 7.13
C GLN A 162 6.48 16.75 5.84
N SER A 163 5.17 16.49 5.70
CA SER A 163 4.60 15.87 4.50
C SER A 163 4.68 16.76 3.24
N LYS A 164 5.15 18.01 3.34
CA LYS A 164 5.31 18.94 2.21
C LYS A 164 6.73 19.00 1.64
N ILE A 165 7.69 18.28 2.23
CA ILE A 165 9.05 18.21 1.72
C ILE A 165 9.11 16.96 0.85
N ASP A 166 9.18 17.17 -0.46
CA ASP A 166 9.60 16.11 -1.38
C ASP A 166 11.13 16.04 -1.31
N ILE A 167 11.69 14.83 -1.28
CA ILE A 167 13.14 14.62 -1.13
C ILE A 167 13.85 15.29 -2.31
N ALA A 168 14.57 16.37 -2.04
CA ALA A 168 15.51 16.95 -3.01
C ALA A 168 16.84 16.20 -2.86
N ILE A 169 17.18 15.39 -3.86
CA ILE A 169 18.50 14.76 -4.00
C ILE A 169 19.43 15.73 -4.72
#